data_AF-I3YJL1-F1
#
_entry.id   AF-I3YJL1-F1
#
_cell.length_a   1.000
_cell.length_b   1.000
_cell.length_c   1.000
_cell.angle_alpha   90.00
_cell.angle_beta   90.00
_cell.angle_gamma   90.00
#
_symmetry.space_group_name_H-M   'P 1'
#
loop_
_entity.id
_entity.type
_entity.pdbx_description
1 polymer ?
#
loop_
_entity_poly.entity_id
_entity_poly.type
_entity_poly.pdbx_seq_one_letter_code
_entity_poly.pdbx_strand_id
1 'polypeptide(L)' 'MAKVLVEHGEVAKLARLFGIARKTVSEALSGQTNTDLAKKIRKVAIDRGGVVKNNK' A
#
# COMPACT_ATOMS: atom_id res chain seq x y z
N MET A 1 -0.56 -14.18 -2.23
CA MET A 1 0.11 -12.85 -2.25
C MET A 1 -0.55 -11.99 -1.18
N ALA A 2 0.22 -11.46 -0.22
CA ALA A 2 -0.35 -10.64 0.84
C ALA A 2 -0.81 -9.30 0.26
N LYS A 3 -2.11 -9.00 0.36
CA LYS A 3 -2.71 -7.77 -0.14
C LYS A 3 -2.99 -6.86 1.05
N VAL A 4 -2.54 -5.61 1.01
CA VAL A 4 -2.90 -4.60 2.01
C VAL A 4 -4.15 -3.89 1.53
N LEU A 5 -5.25 -4.05 2.27
CA LEU A 5 -6.49 -3.32 2.07
C LEU A 5 -6.44 -2.04 2.90
N VAL A 6 -6.72 -0.92 2.26
CA VAL A 6 -6.81 0.39 2.91
C VAL A 6 -8.19 0.97 2.62
N GLU A 7 -8.63 1.92 3.44
CA GLU A 7 -9.89 2.62 3.19
C GLU A 7 -9.90 3.34 1.85
N HIS A 8 -11.12 3.54 1.32
CA HIS A 8 -11.32 4.26 0.09
C HIS A 8 -10.82 5.72 0.23
N GLY A 9 -9.85 6.11 -0.60
CA GLY A 9 -9.19 7.42 -0.53
C GLY A 9 -7.84 7.42 0.19
N GLU A 10 -7.53 6.39 0.99
CA GLU A 10 -6.23 6.31 1.67
C GLU A 10 -5.09 6.08 0.67
N VAL A 11 -5.35 5.38 -0.44
CA VAL A 11 -4.40 5.27 -1.57
C VAL A 11 -4.01 6.65 -2.10
N ALA A 12 -4.96 7.59 -2.20
CA ALA A 12 -4.69 8.94 -2.69
C ALA A 12 -3.92 9.78 -1.65
N LYS A 13 -4.20 9.60 -0.35
CA LYS A 13 -3.44 10.22 0.73
C LYS A 13 -2.00 9.71 0.76
N LEU A 14 -1.79 8.39 0.67
CA LEU A 14 -0.46 7.78 0.58
C LEU A 14 0.29 8.25 -0.66
N ALA A 15 -0.37 8.29 -1.82
CA ALA A 15 0.21 8.79 -3.06
C ALA A 15 0.70 10.25 -2.91
N ARG A 16 -0.11 11.12 -2.29
CA ARG A 16 0.28 12.51 -2.00
C ARG A 16 1.41 12.61 -0.97
N LEU A 17 1.37 11.79 0.08
CA LEU A 17 2.36 11.80 1.15
C LEU A 17 3.74 11.35 0.67
N PHE A 18 3.79 10.35 -0.21
CA PHE A 18 5.03 9.87 -0.81
C PHE A 18 5.40 10.57 -2.12
N GLY A 19 4.52 11.43 -2.67
CA GLY A 19 4.74 12.10 -3.95
C GLY A 19 4.80 11.17 -5.17
N ILE A 20 4.14 10.01 -5.10
CA ILE A 20 4.18 8.95 -6.14
C ILE A 20 2.81 8.76 -6.80
N ALA A 21 2.83 8.14 -7.98
CA ALA A 21 1.61 7.78 -8.68
C ALA A 21 0.74 6.81 -7.87
N ARG A 22 -0.58 7.02 -7.91
CA ARG A 22 -1.56 6.12 -7.26
C ARG A 22 -1.42 4.68 -7.73
N LYS A 23 -1.04 4.47 -9.00
CA LYS A 23 -0.80 3.15 -9.58
C LYS A 23 0.31 2.40 -8.84
N THR A 24 1.43 3.07 -8.59
CA THR A 24 2.57 2.53 -7.82
C THR A 24 2.18 2.16 -6.39
N VAL A 25 1.37 3.01 -5.74
CA VAL A 25 0.84 2.71 -4.40
C VAL A 25 -0.08 1.49 -4.45
N SER A 26 -0.97 1.42 -5.44
CA SER A 26 -1.88 0.29 -5.63
C SER A 26 -1.12 -1.02 -5.92
N GLU A 27 -0.05 -0.98 -6.72
CA GLU A 27 0.81 -2.14 -7.01
C GLU A 27 1.61 -2.58 -5.78
N ALA A 28 2.06 -1.63 -4.96
CA ALA A 28 2.72 -1.92 -3.70
C ALA A 28 1.75 -2.60 -2.72
N LEU A 29 0.55 -2.04 -2.55
CA LEU A 29 -0.52 -2.58 -1.69
C LEU A 29 -1.03 -3.92 -2.20
N SER A 30 -1.07 -4.14 -3.53
CA SER A 30 -1.55 -5.39 -4.11
C SER A 30 -0.62 -6.58 -3.89
N GLY A 31 0.62 -6.33 -3.44
CA GLY A 31 1.62 -7.39 -3.29
C GLY A 31 2.45 -7.64 -4.55
N GLN A 32 2.22 -6.92 -5.65
CA GLN A 32 2.85 -7.20 -6.95
C GLN A 32 4.32 -6.79 -7.02
N THR A 33 4.70 -5.70 -6.34
CA THR A 33 6.08 -5.20 -6.33
C THR A 33 6.73 -5.40 -4.97
N ASN A 34 7.98 -5.87 -4.94
CA ASN A 34 8.74 -6.14 -3.69
C ASN A 34 9.94 -5.22 -3.49
N THR A 35 9.93 -4.06 -4.14
CA THR A 35 10.94 -3.02 -3.97
C THR A 35 10.91 -2.44 -2.54
N ASP A 36 12.02 -1.86 -2.09
CA ASP A 36 12.09 -1.23 -0.75
C ASP A 36 11.07 -0.11 -0.57
N LEU A 37 10.72 0.58 -1.66
CA LEU A 37 9.63 1.56 -1.69
C LEU A 37 8.27 0.89 -1.40
N ALA A 38 7.97 -0.24 -2.06
CA ALA A 38 6.73 -0.97 -1.85
C ALA A 38 6.62 -1.50 -0.41
N LYS A 39 7.73 -1.99 0.17
CA LYS A 39 7.79 -2.40 1.59
C LYS A 39 7.50 -1.24 2.53
N LYS A 40 8.07 -0.05 2.28
CA LYS A 40 7.77 1.16 3.06
C LYS A 40 6.29 1.57 2.95
N ILE A 41 5.73 1.55 1.74
CA ILE A 41 4.32 1.86 1.50
C ILE A 41 3.42 0.90 2.29
N ARG A 42 3.70 -0.40 2.28
CA ARG A 42 2.94 -1.38 3.08
C ARG A 42 3.02 -1.10 4.57
N LYS A 43 4.23 -0.83 5.09
CA LYS A 43 4.41 -0.48 6.51
C LYS A 43 3.57 0.73 6.90
N VAL A 44 3.66 1.82 6.13
CA VAL A 44 2.90 3.05 6.42
C VAL A 44 1.40 2.85 6.23
N ALA A 45 0.98 2.05 5.24
CA ALA A 45 -0.42 1.71 5.05
C ALA A 45 -0.98 0.94 6.24
N ILE A 46 -0.24 -0.01 6.80
CA ILE A 46 -0.64 -0.77 8.00
C ILE A 46 -0.71 0.15 9.23
N ASP A 47 0.30 1.01 9.41
CA ASP A 47 0.37 1.98 10.51
C ASP A 47 -0.83 2.95 10.53
N ARG A 48 -1.34 3.29 9.34
CA ARG A 48 -2.54 4.13 9.14
C ARG A 48 -3.87 3.37 9.25
N GLY A 49 -3.86 2.12 9.69
CA GLY A 49 -5.07 1.30 9.85
C GLY A 49 -5.38 0.38 8.65
N GLY A 50 -4.45 0.20 7.73
CA GLY A 50 -4.57 -0.77 6.65
C GLY A 50 -4.50 -2.21 7.13
N VAL A 51 -5.34 -3.08 6.56
CA VAL A 51 -5.45 -4.48 6.94
C VAL A 51 -4.69 -5.36 5.95
N VAL A 52 -3.75 -6.17 6.44
CA VAL A 52 -3.06 -7.17 5.62
C VAL A 52 -3.95 -8.39 5.44
N LYS A 53 -4.51 -8.58 4.24
CA LYS A 53 -5.21 -9.78 3.85
C LYS A 53 -4.23 -10.75 3.19
N ASN A 54 -3.79 -11.74 3.94
CA ASN A 54 -3.10 -12.90 3.39
C ASN A 54 -4.15 -14.00 3.20
N ASN A 55 -4.55 -14.28 1.95
CA ASN A 55 -5.35 -15.48 1.69
C ASN A 55 -4.42 -16.68 1.97
N LYS A 56 -4.65 -17.34 3.09
CA LYS A 56 -4.03 -18.60 3.47
C LYS A 56 -4.85 -19.74 2.89
#